data_AF-A0A368KM03-F1
#
_entry.id   AF-A0A368KM03-F1
#
_cell.length_a   1.000
_cell.length_b   1.000
_cell.length_c   1.000
_cell.angle_alpha   90.00
_cell.angle_beta   90.00
_cell.angle_gamma   90.00
#
_symmetry.space_group_name_H-M   'P 1'
#
loop_
_entity.id
_entity.type
_entity.pdbx_description
1 polymer ?
#
loop_
_entity_poly.entity_id
_entity_poly.type
_entity_poly.pdbx_seq_one_letter_code
_entity_poly.pdbx_strand_id
1 'polypeptide(L)'
;MVDPKQLKELRRLTNAGLADCKQALEAANGDLFTAAISMLTEADALEIQQSVHVRAMAGTAIKNPVTQEEQDFTDRLVTHFIAQRTRPLNYEFRGALADLFLHNDEFREYAINHPAGTMRRLWEKLQTGYDPQHHPTAQTVTTRKCVSTVVTMPPPQSEWECDFIVLEHPRRRLLFSKPPRVLAIYKRTKRNDHGLIYIDELTISKETTVHSHRWLLENANLALESLAQIGYARDRQEIR
;
A
#
# COMPACT_ATOMS: atom_id res chain seq x y z
N MET A 1 14.99 33.81 2.08
CA MET A 1 16.40 33.38 2.19
C MET A 1 16.38 31.87 2.39
N VAL A 2 16.97 31.09 1.49
CA VAL A 2 16.92 29.62 1.51
C VAL A 2 17.86 29.07 2.59
N ASP A 3 17.42 28.09 3.38
CA ASP A 3 18.26 27.41 4.36
C ASP A 3 19.37 26.60 3.64
N PRO A 4 20.66 26.86 3.92
CA PRO A 4 21.77 26.09 3.35
C PRO A 4 21.67 24.58 3.59
N LYS A 5 21.05 24.14 4.69
CA LYS A 5 20.84 22.71 4.97
C LYS A 5 19.85 22.09 3.98
N GLN A 6 18.70 22.73 3.78
CA GLN A 6 17.70 22.27 2.81
C GLN A 6 18.23 22.30 1.38
N LEU A 7 19.03 23.31 1.03
CA LEU A 7 19.67 23.40 -0.29
C LEU A 7 20.63 22.24 -0.54
N LYS A 8 21.45 21.89 0.46
CA LYS A 8 22.36 20.74 0.38
C LYS A 8 21.60 19.43 0.25
N GLU A 9 20.48 19.30 0.99
CA GLU A 9 19.66 18.09 0.97
C GLU A 9 18.92 17.93 -0.36
N LEU A 10 18.31 18.99 -0.89
CA LEU A 10 17.66 18.95 -2.20
C LEU A 10 18.64 18.59 -3.32
N ARG A 11 19.85 19.14 -3.27
CA ARG A 11 20.92 18.79 -4.22
C ARG A 11 21.34 17.33 -4.10
N ARG A 12 21.40 16.79 -2.88
CA ARG A 12 21.71 15.38 -2.64
C ARG A 12 20.65 14.47 -3.25
N LEU A 13 19.37 14.85 -3.15
CA LEU A 13 18.24 14.07 -3.65
C LEU A 13 18.13 14.12 -5.18
N THR A 14 18.26 15.32 -5.77
CA THR A 14 18.01 15.52 -7.21
C THR A 14 19.25 15.38 -8.08
N ASN A 15 20.45 15.42 -7.47
CA ASN A 15 21.73 15.54 -8.15
C ASN A 15 21.82 16.74 -9.13
N ALA A 16 20.92 17.72 -8.99
CA ALA A 16 20.82 18.88 -9.87
C ALA A 16 21.85 19.97 -9.52
N GLY A 17 21.93 21.00 -10.37
CA GLY A 17 22.76 22.18 -10.13
C GLY A 17 22.33 22.95 -8.87
N LEU A 18 23.29 23.60 -8.19
CA LEU A 18 23.02 24.43 -7.00
C LEU A 18 22.05 25.57 -7.30
N ALA A 19 22.13 26.16 -8.49
CA ALA A 19 21.25 27.24 -8.92
C ALA A 19 19.81 26.73 -9.08
N ASP A 20 19.61 25.59 -9.73
CA ASP A 20 18.30 24.98 -9.95
C ASP A 20 17.64 24.59 -8.62
N CYS A 21 18.40 23.99 -7.70
CA CYS A 21 17.93 23.64 -6.36
C CYS A 21 17.53 24.88 -5.56
N LYS A 22 18.30 25.98 -5.69
CA LYS A 22 17.98 27.24 -5.02
C LYS A 22 16.67 27.83 -5.57
N GLN A 23 16.51 27.85 -6.89
CA GLN A 23 15.30 28.34 -7.53
C GLN A 23 14.07 27.52 -7.14
N ALA A 24 14.18 26.19 -7.10
CA ALA A 24 13.09 25.31 -6.68
C ALA A 24 12.69 25.55 -5.23
N LEU A 25 13.65 25.72 -4.31
CA LEU A 25 13.37 26.04 -2.91
C LEU A 25 12.76 27.44 -2.75
N GLU A 26 13.19 28.43 -3.54
CA GLU A 26 12.58 29.75 -3.54
C GLU A 26 11.12 29.69 -4.02
N ALA A 27 10.84 28.96 -5.10
CA ALA A 27 9.48 28.74 -5.61
C ALA A 27 8.59 27.97 -4.62
N ALA A 28 9.18 27.07 -3.84
CA ALA A 28 8.50 26.29 -2.81
C ALA A 28 8.41 27.00 -1.44
N ASN A 29 8.78 28.29 -1.33
CA ASN A 29 8.83 29.03 -0.06
C ASN A 29 9.69 28.35 1.03
N GLY A 30 10.75 27.65 0.63
CA GLY A 30 11.63 26.89 1.53
C GLY A 30 11.10 25.51 1.93
N ASP A 31 10.00 25.03 1.34
CA ASP A 31 9.53 23.67 1.55
C ASP A 31 10.36 22.68 0.72
N LEU A 32 11.17 21.88 1.40
CA LEU A 32 12.03 20.87 0.78
C LEU A 32 11.22 19.80 0.02
N PHE A 33 10.09 19.38 0.56
CA PHE A 33 9.26 18.35 -0.06
C PHE A 33 8.64 18.86 -1.35
N THR A 34 8.05 20.07 -1.30
CA THR A 34 7.45 20.73 -2.46
C THR A 34 8.49 21.02 -3.55
N ALA A 35 9.69 21.45 -3.17
CA ALA A 35 10.79 21.62 -4.12
C ALA A 35 11.22 20.28 -4.74
N ALA A 36 11.34 19.21 -3.93
CA ALA A 36 11.73 17.88 -4.41
C ALA A 36 10.71 17.31 -5.43
N ILE A 37 9.41 17.37 -5.15
CA ILE A 37 8.39 16.86 -6.10
C ILE A 37 8.33 17.66 -7.41
N SER A 38 8.78 18.92 -7.43
CA SER A 38 8.84 19.73 -8.66
C SER A 38 10.04 19.39 -9.54
N MET A 39 11.08 18.77 -8.98
CA MET A 39 12.34 18.48 -9.67
C MET A 39 12.52 16.99 -10.00
N LEU A 40 11.96 16.11 -9.17
CA LEU A 40 12.09 14.66 -9.32
C LEU A 40 11.00 14.08 -10.21
N THR A 41 11.31 12.96 -10.83
CA THR A 41 10.35 12.05 -11.43
C THR A 41 10.05 10.87 -10.49
N GLU A 42 9.05 10.06 -10.83
CA GLU A 42 8.79 8.82 -10.09
C GLU A 42 9.97 7.85 -10.12
N ALA A 43 10.67 7.74 -11.26
CA ALA A 43 11.82 6.86 -11.38
C ALA A 43 12.92 7.27 -10.39
N ASP A 44 13.16 8.57 -10.28
CA ASP A 44 14.13 9.13 -9.33
C ASP A 44 13.71 8.81 -7.88
N ALA A 45 12.43 8.99 -7.54
CA ALA A 45 11.93 8.69 -6.20
C ALA A 45 12.08 7.21 -5.82
N LEU A 46 11.81 6.29 -6.76
CA LEU A 46 12.00 4.85 -6.56
C LEU A 46 13.48 4.49 -6.41
N GLU A 47 14.37 5.09 -7.20
CA GLU A 47 15.82 4.89 -7.09
C GLU A 47 16.35 5.37 -5.72
N ILE A 48 15.89 6.55 -5.27
CA ILE A 48 16.21 7.07 -3.94
C ILE A 48 15.73 6.10 -2.86
N GLN A 49 14.49 5.58 -2.95
CA GLN A 49 13.95 4.60 -1.99
C GLN A 49 14.77 3.32 -1.95
N GLN A 50 15.17 2.78 -3.09
CA GLN A 50 16.02 1.59 -3.15
C GLN A 50 17.39 1.85 -2.51
N SER A 51 18.00 3.00 -2.80
CA SER A 51 19.28 3.42 -2.21
C SER A 51 19.19 3.53 -0.68
N VAL A 52 18.12 4.15 -0.16
CA VAL A 52 17.83 4.26 1.27
C VAL A 52 17.62 2.88 1.89
N HIS A 53 16.85 1.99 1.23
CA HIS A 53 16.61 0.63 1.71
C HIS A 53 17.88 -0.20 1.82
N VAL A 54 18.73 -0.20 0.78
CA VAL A 54 20.02 -0.91 0.77
C VAL A 54 20.93 -0.40 1.89
N ARG A 55 21.00 0.92 2.09
CA ARG A 55 21.75 1.52 3.20
C ARG A 55 21.18 1.15 4.56
N ALA A 56 19.86 1.07 4.70
CA ALA A 56 19.23 0.65 5.96
C ALA A 56 19.56 -0.82 6.29
N MET A 57 19.57 -1.71 5.29
CA MET A 57 19.90 -3.13 5.47
C MET A 57 21.37 -3.38 5.85
N ALA A 58 22.29 -2.56 5.35
CA ALA A 58 23.70 -2.65 5.70
C ALA A 58 24.02 -2.17 7.14
N GLY A 59 23.04 -1.62 7.87
CA GLY A 59 23.09 -1.39 9.31
C GLY A 59 24.08 -0.31 9.77
N THR A 60 24.50 -0.38 11.03
CA THR A 60 25.37 0.63 11.69
C THR A 60 26.83 0.60 11.22
N ALA A 61 27.20 -0.34 10.34
CA ALA A 61 28.56 -0.45 9.78
C ALA A 61 28.88 0.68 8.76
N ILE A 62 27.89 1.49 8.38
CA ILE A 62 28.04 2.57 7.40
C ILE A 62 28.27 3.89 8.11
N LYS A 63 29.17 4.71 7.57
CA LYS A 63 29.58 6.03 8.11
C LYS A 63 28.42 7.04 8.28
N ASN A 64 27.26 6.79 7.67
CA ASN A 64 26.02 7.57 7.81
C ASN A 64 24.80 6.62 7.81
N PRO A 65 24.36 6.12 8.99
CA PRO A 65 23.18 5.29 9.07
C PRO A 65 21.96 6.06 8.57
N VAL A 66 21.05 5.35 7.92
CA VAL A 66 19.77 5.90 7.49
C VAL A 66 18.97 6.30 8.74
N THR A 67 18.45 7.52 8.74
CA THR A 67 17.58 8.01 9.81
C THR A 67 16.13 7.68 9.53
N GLN A 68 15.28 7.62 10.56
CA GLN A 68 13.83 7.45 10.37
C GLN A 68 13.25 8.61 9.54
N GLU A 69 13.72 9.85 9.77
CA GLU A 69 13.30 11.02 8.99
C GLU A 69 13.62 10.88 7.49
N GLU A 70 14.78 10.32 7.14
CA GLU A 70 15.15 10.05 5.73
C GLU A 70 14.24 8.97 5.11
N GLN A 71 13.90 7.91 5.86
CA GLN A 71 12.96 6.87 5.40
C GLN A 71 11.56 7.45 5.19
N ASP A 72 11.02 8.14 6.19
CA ASP A 72 9.68 8.73 6.14
C ASP A 72 9.56 9.75 5.00
N PHE A 73 10.60 10.57 4.78
CA PHE A 73 10.63 11.52 3.67
C PHE A 73 10.61 10.82 2.31
N THR A 74 11.40 9.76 2.15
CA THR A 74 11.49 9.01 0.89
C THR A 74 10.20 8.24 0.60
N ASP A 75 9.60 7.63 1.62
CA ASP A 75 8.31 6.96 1.53
C ASP A 75 7.20 7.96 1.16
N ARG A 76 7.24 9.18 1.70
CA ARG A 76 6.33 10.26 1.30
C ARG A 76 6.51 10.68 -0.15
N LEU A 77 7.74 10.74 -0.68
CA LEU A 77 7.99 11.07 -2.09
C LEU A 77 7.40 10.00 -3.02
N VAL A 78 7.70 8.72 -2.76
CA VAL A 78 7.16 7.60 -3.54
C VAL A 78 5.63 7.58 -3.44
N THR A 79 5.07 7.77 -2.25
CA THR A 79 3.62 7.87 -2.04
C THR A 79 3.02 9.01 -2.86
N HIS A 80 3.67 10.17 -2.94
CA HIS A 80 3.19 11.30 -3.75
C HIS A 80 3.12 10.95 -5.24
N PHE A 81 4.19 10.42 -5.82
CA PHE A 81 4.20 10.07 -7.25
C PHE A 81 3.25 8.90 -7.58
N ILE A 82 3.15 7.91 -6.70
CA ILE A 82 2.14 6.86 -6.82
C ILE A 82 0.73 7.46 -6.76
N ALA A 83 0.47 8.38 -5.81
CA ALA A 83 -0.83 9.04 -5.67
C ALA A 83 -1.24 9.81 -6.92
N GLN A 84 -0.30 10.37 -7.69
CA GLN A 84 -0.60 11.01 -8.98
C GLN A 84 -1.09 10.01 -10.04
N ARG A 85 -0.74 8.73 -9.92
CA ARG A 85 -1.14 7.65 -10.84
C ARG A 85 -2.32 6.83 -10.35
N THR A 86 -2.65 6.88 -9.08
CA THR A 86 -3.81 6.20 -8.51
C THR A 86 -4.98 7.17 -8.41
N ARG A 87 -6.18 6.75 -8.78
CA ARG A 87 -7.38 7.48 -8.36
C ARG A 87 -7.35 7.65 -6.84
N PRO A 88 -7.46 8.89 -6.32
CA PRO A 88 -7.42 9.15 -4.88
C PRO A 88 -8.36 8.23 -4.09
N LEU A 89 -9.55 8.00 -4.65
CA LEU A 89 -10.56 7.15 -4.05
C LEU A 89 -10.13 5.67 -3.90
N ASN A 90 -9.34 5.09 -4.81
CA ASN A 90 -8.84 3.72 -4.66
C ASN A 90 -7.87 3.63 -3.47
N TYR A 91 -6.95 4.59 -3.37
CA TYR A 91 -5.97 4.67 -2.30
C TYR A 91 -6.62 4.95 -0.94
N GLU A 92 -7.48 5.96 -0.85
CA GLU A 92 -8.21 6.33 0.36
C GLU A 92 -9.12 5.20 0.84
N PHE A 93 -9.83 4.54 -0.08
CA PHE A 93 -10.67 3.40 0.26
C PHE A 93 -9.86 2.25 0.84
N ARG A 94 -8.73 1.88 0.22
CA ARG A 94 -7.84 0.85 0.75
C ARG A 94 -7.37 1.21 2.17
N GLY A 95 -6.92 2.44 2.38
CA GLY A 95 -6.44 2.91 3.67
C GLY A 95 -7.51 2.83 4.76
N ALA A 96 -8.69 3.42 4.50
CA ALA A 96 -9.81 3.41 5.44
C ALA A 96 -10.34 1.99 5.70
N LEU A 97 -10.40 1.15 4.67
CA LEU A 97 -10.83 -0.24 4.81
C LEU A 97 -9.85 -1.04 5.68
N ALA A 98 -8.55 -0.87 5.45
CA ALA A 98 -7.54 -1.57 6.23
C ALA A 98 -7.58 -1.16 7.71
N ASP A 99 -7.67 0.14 7.98
CA ASP A 99 -7.75 0.66 9.33
C ASP A 99 -8.97 0.12 10.09
N LEU A 100 -10.17 0.26 9.50
CA LEU A 100 -11.40 -0.27 10.10
C LEU A 100 -11.33 -1.79 10.29
N PHE A 101 -10.83 -2.53 9.30
CA PHE A 101 -10.78 -3.98 9.38
C PHE A 101 -9.83 -4.47 10.48
N LEU A 102 -8.65 -3.86 10.63
CA LEU A 102 -7.65 -4.28 11.60
C LEU A 102 -8.05 -3.91 13.03
N HIS A 103 -8.70 -2.75 13.23
CA HIS A 103 -8.97 -2.20 14.56
C HIS A 103 -10.41 -2.36 15.07
N ASN A 104 -11.38 -2.72 14.21
CA ASN A 104 -12.79 -2.74 14.59
C ASN A 104 -13.46 -4.12 14.39
N ASP A 105 -13.68 -4.84 15.50
CA ASP A 105 -14.34 -6.15 15.55
C ASP A 105 -15.76 -6.14 14.98
N GLU A 106 -16.53 -5.10 15.26
CA GLU A 106 -17.89 -4.93 14.76
C GLU A 106 -17.88 -4.76 13.23
N PHE A 107 -16.96 -3.93 12.72
CA PHE A 107 -16.76 -3.78 11.28
C PHE A 107 -16.41 -5.10 10.61
N ARG A 108 -15.52 -5.91 11.22
CA ARG A 108 -15.19 -7.25 10.71
C ARG A 108 -16.43 -8.14 10.63
N GLU A 109 -17.25 -8.16 11.68
CA GLU A 109 -18.48 -8.95 11.70
C GLU A 109 -19.47 -8.51 10.61
N TYR A 110 -19.66 -7.20 10.41
CA TYR A 110 -20.46 -6.69 9.30
C TYR A 110 -19.87 -7.02 7.93
N ALA A 111 -18.55 -6.98 7.77
CA ALA A 111 -17.87 -7.34 6.53
C ALA A 111 -18.03 -8.84 6.19
N ILE A 112 -18.07 -9.72 7.20
CA ILE A 112 -18.38 -11.15 7.00
C ILE A 112 -19.82 -11.32 6.49
N ASN A 113 -20.78 -10.75 7.21
CA ASN A 113 -22.22 -11.04 7.03
C ASN A 113 -22.86 -10.24 5.88
N HIS A 114 -22.37 -9.03 5.62
CA HIS A 114 -22.90 -8.11 4.63
C HIS A 114 -21.79 -7.45 3.80
N PRO A 115 -20.94 -8.23 3.10
CA PRO A 115 -19.72 -7.73 2.46
C PRO A 115 -20.01 -6.60 1.46
N ALA A 116 -20.89 -6.82 0.49
CA ALA A 116 -21.20 -5.83 -0.54
C ALA A 116 -21.77 -4.52 0.03
N GLY A 117 -22.72 -4.60 0.96
CA GLY A 117 -23.32 -3.42 1.61
C GLY A 117 -22.35 -2.68 2.51
N THR A 118 -21.42 -3.38 3.15
CA THR A 118 -20.37 -2.77 3.99
C THR A 118 -19.35 -2.01 3.14
N MET A 119 -18.85 -2.62 2.05
CA MET A 119 -17.89 -1.96 1.15
C MET A 119 -18.52 -0.77 0.43
N ARG A 120 -19.77 -0.89 -0.02
CA ARG A 120 -20.50 0.22 -0.66
C ARG A 120 -20.64 1.42 0.30
N ARG A 121 -21.09 1.19 1.53
CA ARG A 121 -21.25 2.27 2.53
C ARG A 121 -19.92 2.95 2.86
N LEU A 122 -18.82 2.20 2.92
CA LEU A 122 -17.50 2.80 3.13
C LEU A 122 -17.07 3.62 1.91
N TRP A 123 -17.26 3.11 0.71
CA TRP A 123 -16.94 3.80 -0.55
C TRP A 123 -17.71 5.12 -0.69
N GLU A 124 -19.02 5.10 -0.44
CA GLU A 124 -19.90 6.29 -0.51
C GLU A 124 -19.50 7.38 0.50
N LYS A 125 -18.96 7.02 1.66
CA LYS A 125 -18.48 8.00 2.66
C LYS A 125 -17.22 8.74 2.21
N LEU A 126 -16.38 8.11 1.38
CA LEU A 126 -15.11 8.68 0.94
C LEU A 126 -15.26 9.48 -0.36
N GLN A 127 -16.23 9.12 -1.21
CA GLN A 127 -16.40 9.74 -2.51
C GLN A 127 -17.03 11.13 -2.43
N THR A 128 -16.25 12.18 -2.73
CA THR A 128 -16.78 13.53 -2.99
C THR A 128 -17.25 13.66 -4.44
N GLY A 129 -18.53 13.38 -4.70
CA GLY A 129 -19.14 13.44 -6.03
C GLY A 129 -19.49 12.05 -6.56
N TYR A 130 -20.79 11.75 -6.58
CA TYR A 130 -21.33 10.41 -6.81
C TYR A 130 -21.24 9.96 -8.28
N ASP A 131 -20.52 8.86 -8.54
CA ASP A 131 -20.67 8.06 -9.76
C ASP A 131 -21.20 6.66 -9.36
N PRO A 132 -22.50 6.37 -9.58
CA PRO A 132 -23.12 5.10 -9.20
C PRO A 132 -22.52 3.87 -9.88
N GLN A 133 -21.81 4.04 -11.01
CA GLN A 133 -21.44 2.92 -11.87
C GLN A 133 -20.06 2.32 -11.52
N HIS A 134 -19.30 2.92 -10.60
CA HIS A 134 -17.91 2.55 -10.33
C HIS A 134 -17.65 2.30 -8.84
N HIS A 135 -18.39 1.38 -8.21
CA HIS A 135 -18.18 0.99 -6.81
C HIS A 135 -17.55 -0.41 -6.70
N PRO A 136 -16.80 -0.70 -5.61
CA PRO A 136 -16.27 -2.04 -5.36
C PRO A 136 -17.41 -3.03 -5.12
N THR A 137 -17.17 -4.29 -5.47
CA THR A 137 -18.05 -5.41 -5.12
C THR A 137 -17.35 -6.30 -4.11
N ALA A 138 -18.09 -7.04 -3.29
CA ALA A 138 -17.46 -7.88 -2.28
C ALA A 138 -18.26 -9.14 -1.98
N GLN A 139 -17.54 -10.23 -1.76
CA GLN A 139 -18.11 -11.53 -1.40
C GLN A 139 -17.27 -12.19 -0.31
N THR A 140 -17.95 -12.71 0.72
CA THR A 140 -17.32 -13.54 1.74
C THR A 140 -17.26 -14.99 1.26
N VAL A 141 -16.06 -15.54 1.25
CA VAL A 141 -15.79 -16.94 0.90
C VAL A 141 -15.37 -17.67 2.16
N THR A 142 -16.08 -18.75 2.47
CA THR A 142 -15.75 -19.64 3.58
C THR A 142 -15.22 -20.95 3.04
N THR A 143 -14.00 -21.30 3.43
CA THR A 143 -13.35 -22.57 3.07
C THR A 143 -13.03 -23.38 4.32
N ARG A 144 -12.55 -24.61 4.13
CA ARG A 144 -11.99 -25.42 5.22
C ARG A 144 -10.79 -24.76 5.90
N LYS A 145 -10.11 -23.82 5.24
CA LYS A 145 -8.89 -23.18 5.75
C LYS A 145 -9.13 -21.78 6.31
N CYS A 146 -10.04 -21.00 5.76
CA CYS A 146 -10.26 -19.61 6.14
C CYS A 146 -11.70 -19.15 5.96
N VAL A 147 -11.98 -17.99 6.55
CA VAL A 147 -13.10 -17.13 6.17
C VAL A 147 -12.46 -15.84 5.69
N SER A 148 -12.72 -15.45 4.44
CA SER A 148 -12.12 -14.25 3.86
C SER A 148 -13.18 -13.47 3.08
N THR A 149 -13.17 -12.15 3.18
CA THR A 149 -13.97 -11.29 2.31
C THR A 149 -13.09 -10.78 1.18
N VAL A 150 -13.44 -11.14 -0.05
CA VAL A 150 -12.74 -10.65 -1.25
C VAL A 150 -13.51 -9.45 -1.78
N VAL A 151 -12.82 -8.32 -1.86
CA VAL A 151 -13.30 -7.08 -2.45
C VAL A 151 -12.69 -6.94 -3.83
N THR A 152 -13.52 -6.87 -4.86
CA THR A 152 -13.12 -6.59 -6.24
C THR A 152 -13.28 -5.10 -6.48
N MET A 153 -12.17 -4.43 -6.78
CA MET A 153 -12.15 -3.00 -7.04
C MET A 153 -12.69 -2.67 -8.44
N PRO A 154 -13.17 -1.44 -8.69
CA PRO A 154 -13.41 -0.98 -10.05
C PRO A 154 -12.17 -1.18 -10.93
N PRO A 155 -12.32 -1.37 -12.25
CA PRO A 155 -11.18 -1.61 -13.15
C PRO A 155 -10.07 -0.58 -12.92
N PRO A 156 -8.82 -1.03 -12.70
CA PRO A 156 -7.73 -0.13 -12.37
C PRO A 156 -7.39 0.76 -13.58
N GLN A 157 -7.11 2.03 -13.33
CA GLN A 157 -6.65 2.97 -14.37
C GLN A 157 -5.11 3.00 -14.48
N SER A 158 -4.41 2.46 -13.49
CA SER A 158 -2.96 2.31 -13.49
C SER A 158 -2.54 1.01 -12.80
N GLU A 159 -1.30 0.59 -13.02
CA GLU A 159 -0.70 -0.60 -12.39
C GLU A 159 -0.47 -0.46 -10.87
N TRP A 160 -0.72 0.74 -10.32
CA TRP A 160 -0.57 1.08 -8.91
C TRP A 160 -1.90 1.06 -8.16
N GLU A 161 -3.01 0.88 -8.87
CA GLU A 161 -4.31 0.65 -8.26
C GLU A 161 -4.46 -0.83 -7.93
N CYS A 162 -4.99 -1.13 -6.75
CA CYS A 162 -5.29 -2.51 -6.40
C CYS A 162 -6.50 -3.01 -7.19
N ASP A 163 -6.39 -4.23 -7.71
CA ASP A 163 -7.49 -4.94 -8.38
C ASP A 163 -8.41 -5.60 -7.34
N PHE A 164 -7.80 -6.12 -6.27
CA PHE A 164 -8.50 -6.83 -5.21
C PHE A 164 -7.96 -6.45 -3.83
N ILE A 165 -8.84 -6.53 -2.83
CA ILE A 165 -8.46 -6.49 -1.42
C ILE A 165 -9.07 -7.73 -0.76
N VAL A 166 -8.24 -8.54 -0.10
CA VAL A 166 -8.68 -9.71 0.66
C VAL A 166 -8.59 -9.41 2.15
N LEU A 167 -9.71 -9.54 2.84
CA LEU A 167 -9.83 -9.39 4.28
C LEU A 167 -9.87 -10.79 4.90
N GLU A 168 -8.75 -11.26 5.46
CA GLU A 168 -8.70 -12.55 6.14
C GLU A 168 -9.17 -12.39 7.59
N HIS A 169 -10.28 -13.06 7.92
CA HIS A 169 -10.91 -12.95 9.24
C HIS A 169 -10.26 -13.89 10.26
N PRO A 170 -10.15 -13.49 11.53
CA PRO A 170 -9.67 -14.36 12.59
C PRO A 170 -10.63 -15.54 12.80
N ARG A 171 -10.10 -16.76 12.90
CA ARG A 171 -10.92 -17.95 13.17
C ARG A 171 -11.30 -18.02 14.64
N ARG A 172 -12.59 -17.88 14.96
CA ARG A 172 -13.14 -17.97 16.33
C ARG A 172 -12.96 -19.32 17.04
N ARG A 173 -12.53 -20.40 16.37
CA ARG A 173 -12.69 -21.79 16.88
C ARG A 173 -11.45 -22.50 17.45
N LEU A 174 -10.27 -21.87 17.54
CA LEU A 174 -9.08 -22.52 18.11
C LEU A 174 -8.30 -21.58 19.03
N LEU A 175 -7.63 -22.15 20.05
CA LEU A 175 -6.76 -21.49 21.05
C LEU A 175 -5.64 -20.61 20.45
N PHE A 176 -5.45 -20.67 19.13
CA PHE A 176 -4.51 -19.84 18.36
C PHE A 176 -5.26 -19.22 17.18
N SER A 177 -6.08 -18.19 17.42
CA SER A 177 -6.68 -17.41 16.34
C SER A 177 -5.58 -16.60 15.64
N LYS A 178 -5.37 -16.83 14.35
CA LYS A 178 -4.53 -15.94 13.54
C LYS A 178 -5.06 -14.51 13.62
N PRO A 179 -4.19 -13.49 13.65
CA PRO A 179 -4.62 -12.09 13.62
C PRO A 179 -5.37 -11.80 12.30
N PRO A 180 -6.24 -10.77 12.26
CA PRO A 180 -6.81 -10.30 11.01
C PRO A 180 -5.69 -9.82 10.07
N ARG A 181 -5.88 -10.05 8.76
CA ARG A 181 -4.93 -9.62 7.72
C ARG A 181 -5.68 -8.93 6.59
N VAL A 182 -5.06 -7.93 6.00
CA VAL A 182 -5.54 -7.24 4.80
C VAL A 182 -4.50 -7.43 3.71
N LEU A 183 -4.91 -7.96 2.57
CA LEU A 183 -4.02 -8.24 1.44
C LEU A 183 -4.51 -7.42 0.24
N ALA A 184 -3.81 -6.34 -0.09
CA ALA A 184 -4.06 -5.56 -1.30
C ALA A 184 -3.27 -6.18 -2.47
N ILE A 185 -3.95 -6.51 -3.56
CA ILE A 185 -3.42 -7.27 -4.67
C ILE A 185 -3.37 -6.41 -5.92
N TYR A 186 -2.20 -6.37 -6.56
CA TYR A 186 -1.91 -5.60 -7.76
C TYR A 186 -1.55 -6.55 -8.90
N LYS A 187 -2.38 -6.59 -9.95
CA LYS A 187 -2.14 -7.42 -11.13
C LYS A 187 -1.15 -6.74 -12.06
N ARG A 188 0.04 -7.34 -12.26
CA ARG A 188 1.10 -6.75 -13.09
C ARG A 188 1.16 -7.25 -14.52
N THR A 189 0.55 -8.39 -14.81
CA THR A 189 0.61 -8.98 -16.16
C THR A 189 -0.79 -9.12 -16.76
N LYS A 190 -0.96 -8.55 -17.95
CA LYS A 190 -2.18 -8.61 -18.78
C LYS A 190 -2.40 -9.97 -19.48
N ARG A 191 -1.67 -11.03 -19.10
CA ARG A 191 -1.96 -12.37 -19.64
C ARG A 191 -3.14 -12.96 -18.87
N ASN A 192 -4.10 -13.52 -19.61
CA ASN A 192 -5.39 -13.97 -19.05
C ASN A 192 -5.26 -15.23 -18.18
N ASP A 193 -4.12 -15.94 -18.26
CA ASP A 193 -4.05 -17.34 -17.82
C ASP A 193 -3.08 -17.54 -16.65
N HIS A 194 -2.03 -16.70 -16.57
CA HIS A 194 -1.01 -16.75 -15.51
C HIS A 194 -0.55 -15.33 -15.16
N GLY A 195 -0.98 -14.86 -13.99
CA GLY A 195 -0.67 -13.52 -13.50
C GLY A 195 0.48 -13.54 -12.49
N LEU A 196 1.48 -12.70 -12.73
CA LEU A 196 2.35 -12.14 -11.70
C LEU A 196 1.54 -11.11 -10.91
N ILE A 197 1.42 -11.30 -9.60
CA ILE A 197 0.76 -10.33 -8.72
C ILE A 197 1.70 -9.88 -7.60
N TYR A 198 1.65 -8.59 -7.28
CA TYR A 198 2.22 -8.07 -6.03
C TYR A 198 1.14 -8.02 -4.96
N ILE A 199 1.55 -8.29 -3.73
CA ILE A 199 0.66 -8.33 -2.58
C ILE A 199 1.28 -7.48 -1.49
N ASP A 200 0.56 -6.42 -1.12
CA ASP A 200 0.82 -5.62 0.07
C ASP A 200 -0.03 -6.20 1.20
N GLU A 201 0.63 -6.78 2.18
CA GLU A 201 -0.01 -7.35 3.35
C GLU A 201 0.11 -6.42 4.56
N LEU A 202 -1.03 -6.18 5.22
CA LEU A 202 -1.12 -5.46 6.47
C LEU A 202 -1.66 -6.39 7.55
N THR A 203 -0.98 -6.42 8.69
CA THR A 203 -1.37 -7.21 9.87
C THR A 203 -1.27 -6.36 11.13
N ILE A 204 -1.97 -6.74 12.19
CA ILE A 204 -1.90 -6.05 13.48
C ILE A 204 -1.24 -6.94 14.53
N SER A 205 -0.28 -6.38 15.28
CA SER A 205 0.33 -7.04 16.43
C SER A 205 -0.57 -6.98 17.66
N LYS A 206 -0.23 -7.75 18.70
CA LYS A 206 -0.92 -7.66 20.00
C LYS A 206 -0.83 -6.26 20.64
N GLU A 207 0.16 -5.47 20.24
CA GLU A 207 0.43 -4.12 20.74
C GLU A 207 -0.22 -3.04 19.85
N THR A 208 -1.19 -3.42 19.01
CA THR A 208 -1.91 -2.53 18.06
C THR A 208 -1.04 -1.90 16.96
N THR A 209 0.22 -2.33 16.84
CA THR A 209 1.09 -1.88 15.75
C THR A 209 0.72 -2.56 14.45
N VAL A 210 0.54 -1.78 13.38
CA VAL A 210 0.32 -2.30 12.04
C VAL A 210 1.67 -2.63 11.39
N HIS A 211 1.84 -3.87 10.96
CA HIS A 211 3.00 -4.31 10.19
C HIS A 211 2.63 -4.43 8.72
N SER A 212 3.50 -3.90 7.86
CA SER A 212 3.39 -4.01 6.40
C SER A 212 4.46 -4.94 5.85
N HIS A 213 4.07 -5.84 4.96
CA HIS A 213 4.98 -6.75 4.27
C HIS A 213 4.57 -6.88 2.80
N ARG A 214 5.54 -6.75 1.90
CA ARG A 214 5.30 -6.90 0.46
C ARG A 214 5.90 -8.18 -0.06
N TRP A 215 5.15 -8.89 -0.89
CA TRP A 215 5.60 -10.12 -1.53
C TRP A 215 4.95 -10.31 -2.89
N LEU A 216 5.42 -11.30 -3.64
CA LEU A 216 5.02 -11.55 -5.01
C LEU A 216 4.63 -13.02 -5.18
N LEU A 217 3.58 -13.25 -5.96
CA LEU A 217 3.11 -14.58 -6.29
C LEU A 217 3.05 -14.76 -7.81
N GLU A 218 3.73 -15.81 -8.29
CA GLU A 218 3.70 -16.22 -9.68
C GLU A 218 2.55 -17.19 -9.95
N ASN A 219 2.02 -17.17 -11.18
CA ASN A 219 0.97 -18.08 -11.64
C ASN A 219 -0.29 -18.07 -10.73
N ALA A 220 -0.64 -16.90 -10.20
CA ALA A 220 -1.78 -16.78 -9.30
C ALA A 220 -3.11 -16.96 -10.04
N ASN A 221 -3.98 -17.82 -9.49
CA ASN A 221 -5.38 -17.92 -9.92
C ASN A 221 -6.20 -16.81 -9.26
N LEU A 222 -6.84 -15.96 -10.07
CA LEU A 222 -7.62 -14.81 -9.62
C LEU A 222 -9.12 -15.12 -9.42
N ALA A 223 -9.52 -16.39 -9.48
CA ALA A 223 -10.85 -16.80 -9.04
C ALA A 223 -11.04 -16.49 -7.55
N LEU A 224 -12.26 -16.08 -7.16
CA LEU A 224 -12.58 -15.63 -5.79
C LEU A 224 -12.17 -16.64 -4.71
N GLU A 225 -12.37 -17.95 -4.93
CA GLU A 225 -11.98 -18.99 -3.99
C GLU A 225 -10.46 -19.12 -3.80
N SER A 226 -9.70 -18.83 -4.86
CA SER A 226 -8.23 -18.85 -4.83
C SER A 226 -7.71 -17.60 -4.11
N LEU A 227 -8.26 -16.42 -4.44
CA LEU A 227 -7.95 -15.16 -3.75
C LEU A 227 -8.25 -15.23 -2.24
N ALA A 228 -9.37 -15.84 -1.85
CA ALA A 228 -9.75 -16.01 -0.45
C ALA A 228 -8.74 -16.83 0.37
N GLN A 229 -7.92 -17.67 -0.28
CA GLN A 229 -6.91 -18.52 0.34
C GLN A 229 -5.49 -18.00 0.12
N ILE A 230 -5.31 -16.80 -0.44
CA ILE A 230 -4.00 -16.34 -0.91
C ILE A 230 -2.99 -16.16 0.23
N GLY A 231 -3.44 -15.77 1.43
CA GLY A 231 -2.58 -15.70 2.61
C GLY A 231 -2.00 -17.04 3.04
N TYR A 232 -2.60 -18.19 2.65
CA TYR A 232 -2.05 -19.53 2.90
C TYR A 232 -0.95 -19.93 1.91
N ALA A 233 -0.95 -19.34 0.71
CA ALA A 233 0.11 -19.59 -0.26
C ALA A 233 1.45 -19.07 0.29
N ARG A 234 1.42 -17.89 0.94
CA ARG A 234 2.56 -17.32 1.66
C ARG A 234 3.06 -18.24 2.77
N ASP A 235 2.18 -18.67 3.68
CA ASP A 235 2.55 -19.54 4.81
C ASP A 235 3.23 -20.85 4.36
N ARG A 236 2.95 -21.32 3.14
CA ARG A 236 3.60 -22.50 2.57
C ARG A 236 4.95 -22.21 1.91
N GLN A 237 5.16 -21.00 1.41
CA GLN A 237 6.45 -20.56 0.87
C GLN A 237 7.47 -20.33 1.99
N GLU A 238 7.03 -19.88 3.17
CA GLU A 238 7.89 -19.69 4.35
C GLU A 238 8.36 -21.01 5.01
N ILE A 239 7.83 -22.18 4.59
CA ILE A 239 8.18 -23.51 5.13
C ILE A 239 9.20 -24.27 4.22
N ARG A 240 9.75 -23.62 3.19
CA ARG A 240 10.85 -24.17 2.37
C ARG A 240 12.16 -23.48 2.71
#